data_AF-A0A7W6TQF4-F1
#
_entry.id   AF-A0A7W6TQF4-F1
#
_cell.length_a   1.000
_cell.length_b   1.000
_cell.length_c   1.000
_cell.angle_alpha   90.00
_cell.angle_beta   90.00
_cell.angle_gamma   90.00
#
_symmetry.space_group_name_H-M   'P 1'
#
loop_
_entity.id
_entity.type
_entity.pdbx_description
1 polymer ?
#
loop_
_entity_poly.entity_id
_entity_poly.type
_entity_poly.pdbx_seq_one_letter_code
_entity_poly.pdbx_strand_id
1 'polypeptide(L)'
;MANVRRAKDDWVFTGQTATPAQIEMLRSRDLKPTRGVRTTTFTIPGVPHTAEWREEGFICLKPSLDPSLWPVGSSEHSPRAKHDDMKNAECS
;
A
#
# COMPACT_ATOMS: atom_id res chain seq x y z
N MET A 1 -31.48 2.74 -0.52
CA MET A 1 -30.62 1.54 -0.56
C MET A 1 -29.20 2.00 -0.78
N ALA A 2 -28.38 2.01 0.28
CA ALA A 2 -26.99 2.40 0.16
C ALA A 2 -26.24 1.33 -0.66
N ASN A 3 -25.78 1.73 -1.82
CA ASN A 3 -24.77 1.10 -2.63
C ASN A 3 -23.46 1.02 -1.83
N VAL A 4 -23.37 0.01 -0.95
CA VAL A 4 -22.14 -0.33 -0.23
C VAL A 4 -21.12 -0.80 -1.28
N ARG A 5 -20.30 0.14 -1.77
CA ARG A 5 -19.10 -0.20 -2.53
C ARG A 5 -18.24 -1.09 -1.64
N ARG A 6 -17.78 -2.23 -2.17
CA ARG A 6 -16.93 -3.11 -1.37
C ARG A 6 -15.61 -2.37 -1.16
N ALA A 7 -14.95 -2.53 -0.01
CA ALA A 7 -13.66 -1.90 0.26
C ALA A 7 -12.59 -2.21 -0.83
N LYS A 8 -12.75 -3.31 -1.58
CA LYS A 8 -11.93 -3.63 -2.76
C LYS A 8 -12.14 -2.68 -3.95
N ASP A 9 -13.34 -2.11 -4.09
CA ASP A 9 -13.70 -1.14 -5.14
C ASP A 9 -13.18 0.27 -4.77
N ASP A 10 -12.91 0.51 -3.48
CA ASP A 10 -12.46 1.78 -2.90
C ASP A 10 -11.04 1.70 -2.29
N TRP A 11 -10.26 0.63 -2.55
CA TRP A 11 -8.85 0.59 -2.14
C TRP A 11 -8.04 1.48 -3.08
N VAL A 12 -8.27 2.78 -2.97
CA VAL A 12 -7.61 3.81 -3.73
C VAL A 12 -6.18 3.85 -3.24
N PHE A 13 -5.26 3.43 -4.09
CA PHE A 13 -3.85 3.76 -4.01
C PHE A 13 -3.66 5.28 -4.19
N THR A 14 -4.19 6.06 -3.24
CA THR A 14 -3.97 7.50 -3.19
C THR A 14 -2.48 7.73 -3.04
N GLY A 15 -1.92 8.55 -3.92
CA GLY A 15 -0.50 8.86 -3.85
C GLY A 15 -0.16 9.43 -2.48
N GLN A 16 0.72 8.76 -1.75
CA GLN A 16 1.11 9.18 -0.41
C GLN A 16 2.35 10.05 -0.49
N THR A 17 2.43 11.08 0.34
CA THR A 17 3.68 11.83 0.50
C THR A 17 4.74 10.91 1.08
N ALA A 18 5.92 10.86 0.45
CA ALA A 18 7.02 10.03 0.90
C ALA A 18 7.46 10.44 2.31
N THR A 19 7.61 9.45 3.19
CA THR A 19 8.21 9.65 4.51
C THR A 19 9.72 9.91 4.39
N PRO A 20 10.38 10.47 5.42
CA PRO A 20 11.83 10.67 5.40
C PRO A 20 12.62 9.40 5.08
N ALA A 21 12.22 8.26 5.64
CA ALA A 21 12.83 6.95 5.36
C ALA A 21 12.66 6.53 3.88
N GLN A 22 11.49 6.78 3.29
CA GLN A 22 11.26 6.50 1.86
C GLN A 22 12.07 7.43 0.97
N ILE A 23 12.24 8.71 1.34
CA ILE A 23 13.08 9.66 0.61
C ILE A 23 14.56 9.22 0.67
N GLU A 24 15.03 8.78 1.83
CA GLU A 24 16.39 8.26 2.01
C GLU A 24 16.61 6.98 1.19
N MET A 25 15.65 6.05 1.22
CA MET A 25 15.67 4.84 0.38
C MET A 25 15.72 5.18 -1.12
N LEU A 26 14.95 6.17 -1.58
CA LEU A 26 15.02 6.61 -2.97
C LEU A 26 16.38 7.23 -3.29
N ARG A 27 16.94 8.02 -2.38
CA ARG A 27 18.26 8.65 -2.54
C ARG A 27 19.38 7.62 -2.61
N SER A 28 19.37 6.61 -1.74
CA SER A 28 20.42 5.59 -1.68
C SER A 28 20.45 4.69 -2.93
N ARG A 29 19.40 4.72 -3.74
CA ARG A 29 19.28 3.99 -5.00
C ARG A 29 19.40 4.88 -6.23
N ASP A 30 19.67 6.18 -6.07
CA ASP A 30 19.63 7.18 -7.14
C ASP A 30 18.26 7.30 -7.86
N LEU A 31 17.18 6.92 -7.17
CA LEU A 31 15.80 6.92 -7.67
C LEU A 31 14.98 8.11 -7.16
N LYS A 32 15.61 9.08 -6.51
CA LYS A 32 14.91 10.26 -5.97
C LYS A 32 14.52 11.19 -7.13
N PRO A 33 13.23 11.37 -7.44
CA PRO A 33 12.83 12.29 -8.49
C PRO A 33 13.20 13.73 -8.08
N THR A 34 13.51 14.55 -9.09
CA THR A 34 13.93 15.93 -8.94
C THR A 34 13.12 16.83 -9.87
N ARG A 35 13.32 18.14 -9.78
CA ARG A 35 12.67 19.08 -10.71
C ARG A 35 12.96 18.77 -12.18
N GLY A 36 14.15 18.24 -12.50
CA GLY A 36 14.55 17.85 -13.85
C GLY A 36 14.07 16.47 -14.27
N VAL A 37 13.99 15.52 -13.33
CA VAL A 37 13.47 14.16 -13.54
C VAL A 37 12.24 13.98 -12.66
N ARG A 38 11.08 14.34 -13.23
CA ARG A 38 9.83 14.46 -12.44
C ARG A 38 9.27 13.14 -11.95
N THR A 39 9.64 12.02 -12.58
CA THR A 39 9.05 10.71 -12.27
C THR A 39 10.12 9.63 -12.29
N THR A 40 10.04 8.70 -11.34
CA THR A 40 10.91 7.54 -11.28
C THR A 40 10.14 6.32 -10.80
N THR A 41 10.29 5.19 -11.48
CA THR A 41 9.67 3.91 -11.11
C THR A 41 10.64 3.03 -10.34
N PHE A 42 10.12 2.32 -9.34
CA PHE A 42 10.91 1.46 -8.47
C PHE A 42 10.02 0.37 -7.84
N THR A 43 10.62 -0.60 -7.16
CA THR A 43 9.87 -1.69 -6.54
C THR A 43 10.07 -1.67 -5.02
N ILE A 44 8.97 -1.75 -4.27
CA ILE A 44 8.94 -1.97 -2.81
C ILE A 44 8.27 -3.34 -2.62
N PRO A 45 8.77 -4.20 -1.72
CA PRO A 45 8.94 -5.65 -1.93
C PRO A 45 7.98 -6.28 -2.98
N GLY A 46 8.43 -6.33 -4.24
CA GLY A 46 7.71 -6.95 -5.36
C GLY A 46 6.59 -6.11 -6.00
N VAL A 47 6.14 -5.03 -5.36
CA VAL A 47 5.10 -4.14 -5.88
C VAL A 47 5.74 -2.95 -6.61
N PRO A 48 5.45 -2.74 -7.89
CA PRO A 48 5.92 -1.56 -8.62
C PRO A 48 5.30 -0.29 -8.03
N HIS A 49 6.10 0.75 -7.90
CA HIS A 49 5.75 2.06 -7.41
C HIS A 49 6.34 3.13 -8.32
N THR A 50 5.65 4.26 -8.40
CA THR A 50 6.07 5.47 -9.07
C THR A 50 6.28 6.55 -8.02
N ALA A 51 7.48 7.14 -8.00
CA ALA A 51 7.80 8.35 -7.25
C ALA A 51 7.68 9.55 -8.18
N GLU A 52 6.86 10.53 -7.81
CA GLU A 52 6.66 11.77 -8.54
C GLU A 52 7.19 12.95 -7.71
N TRP A 53 8.01 13.80 -8.32
CA TRP A 53 8.35 15.10 -7.76
C TRP A 53 7.15 16.03 -7.87
N ARG A 54 6.81 16.68 -6.76
CA ARG A 54 5.80 17.73 -6.68
C ARG A 54 6.45 19.07 -6.35
N GLU A 55 5.69 20.14 -6.58
CA GLU A 55 6.07 21.49 -6.18
C GLU A 55 6.40 21.54 -4.68
N GLU A 56 7.23 22.52 -4.27
CA GLU A 56 7.89 22.58 -2.95
C GLU A 56 8.87 21.43 -2.59
N GLY A 57 9.16 20.51 -3.52
CA GLY A 57 10.14 19.45 -3.26
C GLY A 57 9.56 18.23 -2.52
N PHE A 58 8.24 18.15 -2.42
CA PHE A 58 7.56 16.94 -1.97
C PHE A 58 7.71 15.81 -2.99
N ILE A 59 7.75 14.58 -2.50
CA ILE A 59 7.74 13.39 -3.34
C ILE A 59 6.47 12.61 -3.04
N CYS A 60 5.72 12.26 -4.08
CA CYS A 60 4.50 11.48 -3.98
C CYS A 60 4.76 10.07 -4.50
N LEU A 61 4.44 9.07 -3.69
CA LEU A 61 4.56 7.66 -4.02
C LEU A 61 3.21 7.10 -4.38
N LYS A 62 3.11 6.54 -5.58
CA LYS A 62 1.92 5.85 -6.07
C LYS A 62 2.31 4.42 -6.41
N PRO A 63 1.74 3.39 -5.78
CA PRO A 63 1.89 2.04 -6.29
C PRO A 63 1.28 1.96 -7.69
N SER A 64 1.89 1.16 -8.55
CA SER A 64 1.61 1.03 -9.98
C SER A 64 1.23 -0.41 -10.30
N LEU A 65 0.41 -1.02 -9.44
CA LEU A 65 -0.07 -2.38 -9.62
C LEU A 65 -1.25 -2.40 -10.60
N ASP A 66 -1.14 -3.21 -11.65
CA ASP A 66 -2.25 -3.47 -12.56
C ASP A 66 -3.40 -4.14 -11.77
N PRO A 67 -4.64 -3.60 -11.82
CA PRO A 67 -5.84 -4.24 -11.29
C PRO A 67 -5.99 -5.73 -11.63
N SER A 68 -5.47 -6.18 -12.79
CA SER A 68 -5.50 -7.58 -13.23
C SER A 68 -4.57 -8.51 -12.43
N LEU A 69 -3.54 -7.97 -11.79
CA LEU A 69 -2.56 -8.71 -10.98
C LEU A 69 -3.00 -8.87 -9.52
N TRP A 70 -4.15 -8.33 -9.16
CA TRP A 70 -4.70 -8.57 -7.83
C TRP A 70 -5.19 -10.00 -7.73
N PRO A 71 -4.90 -10.72 -6.64
CA PRO A 71 -5.51 -12.01 -6.41
C PRO A 71 -7.03 -11.83 -6.35
N VAL A 72 -7.72 -12.28 -7.40
CA VAL A 72 -9.18 -12.42 -7.41
C VAL A 72 -9.53 -13.41 -6.31
N GLY A 73 -9.90 -12.88 -5.15
CA GLY A 73 -10.49 -13.62 -4.03
C GLY A 73 -9.70 -14.81 -3.50
N SER A 74 -8.87 -14.59 -2.49
CA SER A 74 -8.86 -15.57 -1.37
C SER A 74 -10.01 -15.20 -0.44
N SER A 75 -11.22 -15.65 -0.78
CA SER A 75 -12.38 -15.56 0.08
C SER A 75 -12.37 -16.72 1.08
N GLU A 76 -11.30 -16.90 1.83
CA GLU A 76 -11.24 -17.90 2.92
C GLU A 76 -10.57 -17.31 4.15
N HIS A 77 -11.12 -16.20 4.66
CA HIS A 77 -11.27 -16.05 6.11
C HIS A 77 -12.35 -15.00 6.42
N SER A 78 -13.62 -15.36 6.19
CA SER A 78 -14.66 -14.76 7.02
C SER A 78 -14.41 -15.23 8.46
N PRO A 79 -14.23 -14.36 9.46
CA PRO A 79 -14.26 -14.78 10.85
C PRO A 79 -15.73 -15.08 11.21
N ARG A 80 -16.26 -16.19 10.68
CA ARG A 80 -17.58 -16.68 11.04
C ARG A 80 -17.41 -17.60 12.24
N ALA A 81 -17.39 -16.96 13.41
CA ALA A 81 -17.77 -17.47 14.72
C ALA A 81 -17.41 -18.92 15.08
N LYS A 82 -16.45 -19.05 16.00
CA LYS A 82 -16.58 -19.93 17.18
C LYS A 82 -16.16 -19.12 18.41
N HIS A 83 -17.10 -18.36 18.93
CA HIS A 83 -17.09 -18.01 20.34
C HIS A 83 -17.67 -19.23 21.06
N ASP A 84 -16.82 -20.20 21.39
CA ASP A 84 -17.12 -21.22 22.39
C ASP A 84 -15.81 -21.79 22.93
N ASP A 85 -15.73 -21.82 24.26
CA ASP A 85 -14.74 -22.48 25.11
C ASP A 85 -13.32 -21.88 25.19
N MET A 86 -13.19 -20.79 25.96
CA MET A 86 -11.99 -20.58 26.78
C MET A 86 -12.35 -20.85 28.25
N LYS A 87 -12.68 -22.11 28.55
CA LYS A 87 -12.75 -22.61 29.92
C LYS A 87 -11.37 -23.14 30.32
N ASN A 88 -10.79 -22.48 31.31
CA ASN A 88 -9.74 -22.95 32.21
C ASN A 88 -8.37 -23.30 31.61
N ALA A 89 -7.43 -22.38 31.80
CA ALA A 89 -6.11 -22.75 32.29
C ALA A 89 -5.63 -21.67 33.26
N GLU A 90 -5.79 -21.94 34.56
CA GLU A 90 -4.94 -21.37 35.59
C GLU A 90 -3.48 -21.71 35.23
N CYS A 91 -2.65 -20.69 35.07
CA CYS A 91 -1.20 -20.84 35.13
C CYS A 91 -0.73 -20.24 36.45
N SER A 92 -0.44 -21.16 37.38
CA SER A 92 0.43 -21.15 38.57
C SER A 92 0.70 -19.85 39.32
#